data_AF-J7M879-F1
#
_entry.id   AF-J7M879-F1
#
_cell.length_a   1.000
_cell.length_b   1.000
_cell.length_c   1.000
_cell.angle_alpha   90.00
_cell.angle_beta   90.00
_cell.angle_gamma   90.00
#
_symmetry.space_group_name_H-M   'P 1'
#
loop_
_entity.id
_entity.type
_entity.pdbx_description
1 polymer ?
#
loop_
_entity_poly.entity_id
_entity_poly.type
_entity_poly.pdbx_seq_one_letter_code
_entity_poly.pdbx_strand_id
1 'polypeptide(L)'
;MSAAEWKKRCEAEWSLQGAPMPDSLDWKSVYEAKPLGRNLLRNPSPHGLSKDTPPPEPELPEAPSGGPPRFQPDGDFSGWNTSTEILPYDTSGIPAGVVVCALPQYSWFSMEQVVDLKAEGLWEELLDDFQPEIVIQDWYEESQLHESIYQLHVKLLGADKSTVISEHTVNPTEELSAYSHTWKEVSHVFSGYGPGVRYVHFLHRLKNSFLNHFYPTMFTGSSVIVKPTKTSS
;
A
#
# COMPACT_ATOMS: atom_id res chain seq x y z
N MET A 1 -18.39 -33.17 9.24
CA MET A 1 -17.50 -32.68 10.30
C MET A 1 -18.33 -31.82 11.26
N SER A 2 -18.20 -32.08 12.55
CA SER A 2 -18.81 -31.34 13.66
C SER A 2 -18.10 -29.99 13.88
N ALA A 3 -18.74 -29.06 14.59
CA ALA A 3 -18.15 -27.76 14.93
C ALA A 3 -16.80 -27.88 15.67
N ALA A 4 -16.65 -28.89 16.53
CA ALA A 4 -15.41 -29.17 17.24
C ALA A 4 -14.26 -29.64 16.33
N GLU A 5 -14.58 -30.37 15.25
CA GLU A 5 -13.59 -30.80 14.25
C GLU A 5 -13.14 -29.64 13.37
N TRP A 6 -14.07 -28.74 13.00
CA TRP A 6 -13.73 -27.51 12.28
C TRP A 6 -12.87 -26.56 13.10
N LYS A 7 -13.19 -26.39 14.39
CA LYS A 7 -12.36 -25.61 15.32
C LYS A 7 -10.94 -26.16 15.40
N LYS A 8 -10.77 -27.47 15.65
CA LYS A 8 -9.44 -28.10 15.69
C LYS A 8 -8.66 -27.92 14.39
N ARG A 9 -9.34 -27.97 13.25
CA ARG A 9 -8.74 -27.76 11.94
C ARG A 9 -8.27 -26.32 11.76
N CYS A 10 -9.09 -25.33 12.12
CA CYS A 10 -8.70 -23.92 12.08
C CYS A 10 -7.54 -23.61 13.04
N GLU A 11 -7.58 -24.17 14.25
CA GLU A 11 -6.48 -24.03 15.22
C GLU A 11 -5.18 -24.65 14.70
N ALA A 12 -5.24 -25.81 14.04
CA ALA A 12 -4.06 -26.49 13.52
C ALA A 12 -3.50 -25.83 12.25
N GLU A 13 -4.37 -25.41 11.31
CA GLU A 13 -3.94 -24.84 10.03
C GLU A 13 -3.60 -23.36 10.14
N TRP A 14 -4.29 -22.61 11.01
CA TRP A 14 -4.15 -21.16 11.12
C TRP A 14 -3.57 -20.73 12.47
N SER A 15 -3.09 -21.62 13.33
CA SER A 15 -2.51 -21.24 14.64
C SER A 15 -3.40 -20.31 15.49
N LEU A 16 -4.73 -20.43 15.34
CA LEU A 16 -5.71 -19.63 16.08
C LEU A 16 -5.98 -20.19 17.49
N GLN A 17 -4.98 -20.78 18.16
CA GLN A 17 -5.19 -21.36 19.49
C GLN A 17 -5.65 -20.28 20.47
N GLY A 18 -6.85 -20.46 21.02
CA GLY A 18 -7.43 -19.51 21.98
C GLY A 18 -8.10 -18.28 21.36
N ALA A 19 -8.24 -18.21 20.03
CA ALA A 19 -9.04 -17.15 19.40
C ALA A 19 -10.51 -17.26 19.85
N PRO A 20 -11.10 -16.19 20.42
CA PRO A 20 -12.50 -16.19 20.78
C PRO A 20 -13.35 -16.23 19.51
N MET A 21 -14.46 -16.96 19.55
CA MET A 21 -15.45 -16.99 18.47
C MET A 21 -16.84 -16.76 19.06
N PRO A 22 -17.63 -15.82 18.53
CA PRO A 22 -18.97 -15.56 19.02
C PRO A 22 -19.93 -16.68 18.63
N ASP A 23 -20.98 -16.88 19.43
CA ASP A 23 -22.01 -17.91 19.20
C ASP A 23 -22.77 -17.74 17.87
N SER A 24 -22.72 -16.55 17.29
CA SER A 24 -23.34 -16.23 15.99
C SER A 24 -22.54 -16.71 14.78
N LEU A 25 -21.28 -17.10 14.95
CA LEU A 25 -20.38 -17.52 13.88
C LEU A 25 -20.08 -19.02 14.00
N ASP A 26 -20.04 -19.67 12.84
CA ASP A 26 -19.73 -21.09 12.73
C ASP A 26 -18.34 -21.28 12.10
N TRP A 27 -17.53 -22.14 12.73
CA TRP A 27 -16.15 -22.43 12.31
C TRP A 27 -16.06 -22.94 10.87
N LYS A 28 -17.08 -23.66 10.38
CA LYS A 28 -17.09 -24.13 8.98
C LYS A 28 -17.22 -22.95 8.02
N SER A 29 -18.13 -22.01 8.31
CA SER A 29 -18.35 -20.82 7.48
C SER A 29 -17.10 -19.93 7.41
N VAL A 30 -16.42 -19.75 8.54
CA VAL A 30 -15.15 -19.02 8.62
C VAL A 30 -14.04 -19.72 7.84
N TYR A 31 -13.93 -21.04 7.97
CA TYR A 31 -12.95 -21.84 7.23
C TYR A 31 -13.16 -21.77 5.71
N GLU A 32 -14.42 -21.80 5.26
CA GLU A 32 -14.78 -21.68 3.84
C GLU A 32 -14.48 -20.28 3.29
N ALA A 33 -14.69 -19.22 4.09
CA ALA A 33 -14.42 -17.84 3.71
C ALA A 33 -12.91 -17.52 3.57
N LYS A 34 -12.03 -18.28 4.23
CA LYS A 34 -10.57 -18.09 4.24
C LYS A 34 -10.15 -16.60 4.36
N PRO A 35 -10.58 -15.89 5.43
CA PRO A 35 -10.32 -14.46 5.57
C PRO A 35 -8.84 -14.14 5.86
N LEU A 36 -8.07 -15.11 6.35
CA LEU A 36 -6.68 -14.96 6.77
C LEU A 36 -5.70 -15.37 5.66
N GLY A 37 -4.55 -14.71 5.59
CA GLY A 37 -3.45 -15.09 4.70
C GLY A 37 -3.64 -14.73 3.22
N ARG A 38 -4.69 -14.01 2.85
CA ARG A 38 -4.91 -13.45 1.50
C ARG A 38 -4.71 -11.94 1.49
N ASN A 39 -4.42 -11.37 0.32
CA ASN A 39 -4.38 -9.92 0.14
C ASN A 39 -5.80 -9.36 0.18
N LEU A 40 -6.00 -8.33 1.00
CA LEU A 40 -7.27 -7.63 1.17
C LEU A 40 -7.37 -6.37 0.29
N LEU A 41 -6.27 -5.91 -0.30
CA LEU A 41 -6.31 -4.85 -1.31
C LEU A 41 -6.83 -5.40 -2.64
N ARG A 42 -7.68 -4.62 -3.30
CA ARG A 42 -8.11 -4.92 -4.67
C ARG A 42 -7.07 -4.37 -5.63
N ASN A 43 -6.85 -5.10 -6.72
CA ASN A 43 -5.97 -4.68 -7.81
C ASN A 43 -4.59 -4.17 -7.33
N PRO A 44 -3.77 -5.05 -6.71
CA PRO A 44 -2.50 -4.66 -6.07
C PRO A 44 -1.39 -4.27 -7.05
N SER A 45 -1.60 -4.44 -8.36
CA SER A 45 -0.63 -4.18 -9.42
C SER A 45 -1.33 -3.57 -10.64
N PRO A 46 -1.83 -2.32 -10.55
CA PRO A 46 -2.66 -1.70 -11.60
C PRO A 46 -1.93 -1.46 -12.93
N HIS A 47 -0.59 -1.48 -12.90
CA HIS A 47 0.25 -1.39 -14.09
C HIS A 47 0.57 -2.76 -14.72
N GLY A 48 0.07 -3.86 -14.16
CA GLY A 48 0.37 -5.22 -14.63
C GLY A 48 1.82 -5.67 -14.38
N LEU A 49 2.55 -4.95 -13.52
CA LEU A 49 3.95 -5.22 -13.18
C LEU A 49 4.06 -6.27 -12.07
N SER A 50 5.20 -6.94 -11.98
CA SER A 50 5.55 -7.84 -10.88
C SER A 50 6.85 -7.44 -10.22
N LYS A 51 6.92 -7.52 -8.89
CA LYS A 51 8.14 -7.33 -8.11
C LYS A 51 9.21 -8.39 -8.39
N ASP A 52 8.82 -9.54 -8.95
CA ASP A 52 9.73 -10.66 -9.24
C ASP A 52 10.43 -10.50 -10.61
N THR A 53 10.06 -9.48 -11.37
CA THR A 53 10.71 -9.05 -12.61
C THR A 53 11.27 -7.65 -12.43
N PRO A 54 12.37 -7.26 -13.10
CA PRO A 54 12.88 -5.88 -13.03
C PRO A 54 11.83 -4.83 -13.40
N PRO A 55 11.94 -3.59 -12.88
CA PRO A 55 11.11 -2.48 -13.35
C PRO A 55 11.19 -2.31 -14.88
N PRO A 56 10.13 -1.81 -15.52
CA PRO A 56 10.17 -1.53 -16.96
C PRO A 56 11.17 -0.42 -17.24
N GLU A 57 11.91 -0.54 -18.34
CA GLU A 57 12.80 0.52 -18.81
C GLU A 57 11.99 1.79 -19.09
N PRO A 58 12.47 2.98 -18.70
CA PRO A 58 11.79 4.24 -18.98
C PRO A 58 11.54 4.41 -20.48
N GLU A 59 10.28 4.66 -20.87
CA GLU A 59 9.96 4.94 -22.26
C GLU A 59 10.57 6.29 -22.67
N LEU A 60 11.53 6.24 -23.61
CA LEU A 60 12.13 7.42 -24.25
C LEU A 60 11.58 7.56 -25.67
N PRO A 61 10.46 8.28 -25.87
CA PRO A 61 9.90 8.44 -27.20
C PRO A 61 10.82 9.27 -28.10
N GLU A 62 10.87 8.93 -29.39
CA GLU A 62 11.70 9.64 -30.38
C GLU A 62 11.31 11.11 -30.59
N ALA A 63 10.07 11.48 -30.21
CA ALA A 63 9.55 12.84 -30.29
C ALA A 63 8.73 13.20 -29.04
N PRO A 64 8.67 14.49 -28.66
CA PRO A 64 7.74 15.01 -27.64
C PRO A 64 6.33 14.49 -27.84
N SER A 65 5.68 14.07 -26.75
CA SER A 65 4.28 13.67 -26.82
C SER A 65 3.45 14.89 -27.22
N GLY A 66 2.77 14.80 -28.36
CA GLY A 66 1.82 15.83 -28.78
C GLY A 66 0.59 15.82 -27.85
N GLY A 67 0.28 16.95 -27.22
CA GLY A 67 -0.88 17.08 -26.35
C GLY A 67 -0.62 17.94 -25.11
N PRO A 68 -1.63 18.09 -24.23
CA PRO A 68 -1.43 18.75 -22.94
C PRO A 68 -0.49 17.93 -22.04
N PRO A 69 0.22 18.60 -21.11
CA PRO A 69 1.02 17.92 -20.09
C PRO A 69 0.21 16.85 -19.35
N ARG A 70 0.80 15.66 -19.19
CA ARG A 70 0.24 14.57 -18.38
C ARG A 70 0.81 14.65 -16.97
N PHE A 71 -0.03 14.38 -15.98
CA PHE A 71 0.35 14.35 -14.56
C PHE A 71 -0.18 13.10 -13.82
N GLN A 72 -0.72 12.15 -14.58
CA GLN A 72 -1.23 10.89 -14.07
C GLN A 72 -0.64 9.76 -14.92
N PRO A 73 -0.12 8.68 -14.29
CA PRO A 73 0.35 7.51 -15.02
C PRO A 73 -0.78 6.73 -15.67
N ASP A 74 -0.47 6.01 -16.75
CA ASP A 74 -1.39 5.08 -17.39
C ASP A 74 -1.45 3.77 -16.59
N GLY A 75 -2.65 3.23 -16.41
CA GLY A 75 -2.89 1.99 -15.64
C GLY A 75 -4.37 1.72 -15.43
N ASP A 76 -4.72 0.48 -15.08
CA ASP A 76 -6.06 0.14 -14.61
C ASP A 76 -6.11 0.37 -13.10
N PHE A 77 -6.57 1.52 -12.65
CA PHE A 77 -6.71 1.85 -11.22
C PHE A 77 -8.07 1.43 -10.64
N SER A 78 -8.78 0.49 -11.27
CA SER A 78 -10.05 0.00 -10.73
C SER A 78 -9.87 -0.52 -9.30
N GLY A 79 -10.76 -0.07 -8.40
CA GLY A 79 -10.69 -0.37 -6.97
C GLY A 79 -9.89 0.62 -6.13
N TRP A 80 -9.14 1.54 -6.74
CA TRP A 80 -8.40 2.60 -6.05
C TRP A 80 -9.11 3.95 -6.15
N ASN A 81 -9.06 4.74 -5.08
CA ASN A 81 -9.30 6.17 -5.18
C ASN A 81 -7.96 6.86 -5.48
N THR A 82 -7.91 7.68 -6.53
CA THR A 82 -6.66 8.27 -7.02
C THR A 82 -6.75 9.80 -7.01
N SER A 83 -5.63 10.46 -6.74
CA SER A 83 -5.55 11.91 -6.79
C SER A 83 -4.16 12.38 -7.18
N THR A 84 -4.07 13.55 -7.81
CA THR A 84 -2.82 14.18 -8.21
C THR A 84 -2.67 15.53 -7.54
N GLU A 85 -1.53 15.77 -6.90
CA GLU A 85 -1.11 17.07 -6.38
C GLU A 85 0.06 17.58 -7.22
N ILE A 86 -0.13 18.70 -7.92
CA ILE A 86 0.95 19.35 -8.66
C ILE A 86 1.77 20.19 -7.69
N LEU A 87 3.08 19.96 -7.66
CA LEU A 87 3.99 20.69 -6.79
C LEU A 87 4.45 22.00 -7.45
N PRO A 88 4.73 23.05 -6.66
CA PRO A 88 5.37 24.25 -7.18
C PRO A 88 6.74 23.90 -7.77
N TYR A 89 7.20 24.70 -8.72
CA TYR A 89 8.55 24.57 -9.24
C TYR A 89 9.57 24.72 -8.12
N ASP A 90 10.49 23.77 -8.05
CA ASP A 90 11.63 23.90 -7.18
C ASP A 90 12.66 24.82 -7.82
N THR A 91 12.79 26.03 -7.28
CA THR A 91 13.81 27.00 -7.67
C THR A 91 14.96 27.06 -6.66
N SER A 92 15.01 26.14 -5.70
CA SER A 92 16.13 26.04 -4.76
C SER A 92 17.43 25.75 -5.52
N GLY A 93 18.54 26.31 -5.04
CA GLY A 93 19.83 26.16 -5.69
C GLY A 93 20.02 26.95 -7.00
N ILE A 94 19.01 27.64 -7.52
CA ILE A 94 19.14 28.51 -8.70
C ILE A 94 19.74 29.87 -8.28
N PRO A 95 20.91 30.29 -8.81
CA PRO A 95 21.49 31.58 -8.47
C PRO A 95 20.65 32.77 -8.96
N ALA A 96 20.71 33.88 -8.22
CA ALA A 96 20.01 35.11 -8.59
C ALA A 96 20.51 35.66 -9.94
N GLY A 97 19.58 36.09 -10.79
CA GLY A 97 19.88 36.69 -12.11
C GLY A 97 20.03 35.69 -13.25
N VAL A 98 19.92 34.38 -13.00
CA VAL A 98 19.92 33.36 -14.06
C VAL A 98 18.56 33.30 -14.75
N VAL A 99 18.57 33.21 -16.08
CA VAL A 99 17.36 32.97 -16.88
C VAL A 99 17.13 31.46 -16.94
N VAL A 100 15.98 31.02 -16.46
CA VAL A 100 15.59 29.61 -16.44
C VAL A 100 14.69 29.34 -17.64
N CYS A 101 15.17 28.55 -18.60
CA CYS A 101 14.40 28.22 -19.80
C CYS A 101 13.31 27.16 -19.52
N ALA A 102 13.60 26.18 -18.65
CA ALA A 102 12.66 25.12 -18.28
C ALA A 102 13.08 24.47 -16.95
N LEU A 103 12.11 23.99 -16.17
CA LEU A 103 12.31 23.21 -14.95
C LEU A 103 11.37 22.01 -14.95
N PRO A 104 11.78 20.85 -14.40
CA PRO A 104 10.85 19.77 -14.17
C PRO A 104 9.76 20.23 -13.19
N GLN A 105 8.51 19.93 -13.54
CA GLN A 105 7.36 20.08 -12.67
C GLN A 105 7.07 18.74 -12.02
N TYR A 106 7.22 18.67 -10.70
CA TYR A 106 6.91 17.46 -9.95
C TYR A 106 5.43 17.40 -9.57
N SER A 107 4.94 16.19 -9.36
CA SER A 107 3.60 15.95 -8.81
C SER A 107 3.60 14.70 -7.93
N TRP A 108 2.73 14.68 -6.93
CA TRP A 108 2.41 13.45 -6.20
C TRP A 108 1.17 12.81 -6.82
N PHE A 109 1.29 11.55 -7.21
CA PHE A 109 0.16 10.70 -7.52
C PHE A 109 -0.13 9.81 -6.31
N SER A 110 -1.32 9.95 -5.75
CA SER A 110 -1.74 9.26 -4.54
C SER A 110 -2.79 8.22 -4.88
N MET A 111 -2.66 7.02 -4.30
CA MET A 111 -3.67 5.98 -4.41
C MET A 111 -4.03 5.47 -3.03
N GLU A 112 -5.34 5.33 -2.79
CA GLU A 112 -5.85 4.86 -1.51
C GLU A 112 -6.94 3.81 -1.64
N GLN A 113 -6.98 2.93 -0.65
CA GLN A 113 -8.05 1.96 -0.40
C GLN A 113 -8.35 1.86 1.09
N VAL A 114 -9.63 1.71 1.41
CA VAL A 114 -10.09 1.41 2.78
C VAL A 114 -10.64 0.00 2.79
N VAL A 115 -9.98 -0.88 3.53
CA VAL A 115 -10.39 -2.27 3.72
C VAL A 115 -11.32 -2.35 4.91
N ASP A 116 -12.51 -2.94 4.73
CA ASP A 116 -13.43 -3.28 5.81
C ASP A 116 -13.14 -4.72 6.27
N LEU A 117 -12.48 -4.84 7.42
CA LEU A 117 -12.03 -6.14 7.94
C LEU A 117 -13.21 -7.07 8.23
N LYS A 118 -14.35 -6.50 8.64
CA LYS A 118 -15.58 -7.29 8.91
C LYS A 118 -16.19 -7.82 7.62
N ALA A 119 -16.27 -6.97 6.59
CA ALA A 119 -16.76 -7.38 5.28
C ALA A 119 -15.84 -8.44 4.64
N GLU A 120 -14.54 -8.42 4.94
CA GLU A 120 -13.58 -9.43 4.47
C GLU A 120 -13.61 -10.75 5.27
N GLY A 121 -14.46 -10.85 6.30
CA GLY A 121 -14.74 -12.08 7.05
C GLY A 121 -14.03 -12.20 8.41
N LEU A 122 -13.41 -11.13 8.91
CA LEU A 122 -12.82 -11.08 10.24
C LEU A 122 -13.88 -10.61 11.26
N TRP A 123 -13.91 -11.22 12.44
CA TRP A 123 -14.90 -10.88 13.48
C TRP A 123 -14.29 -10.05 14.61
N GLU A 124 -15.14 -9.43 15.40
CA GLU A 124 -14.74 -8.41 16.37
C GLU A 124 -13.85 -8.97 17.48
N GLU A 125 -14.23 -10.09 18.06
CA GLU A 125 -13.48 -10.73 19.15
C GLU A 125 -12.08 -11.19 18.69
N LEU A 126 -11.93 -11.59 17.41
CA LEU A 126 -10.61 -11.87 16.83
C LEU A 126 -9.76 -10.59 16.77
N LEU A 127 -10.33 -9.50 16.27
CA LEU A 127 -9.61 -8.23 16.13
C LEU A 127 -9.31 -7.58 17.48
N ASP A 128 -10.18 -7.75 18.47
CA ASP A 128 -10.11 -7.05 19.75
C ASP A 128 -9.27 -7.80 20.79
N ASP A 129 -9.46 -9.12 20.91
CA ASP A 129 -8.83 -9.92 21.96
C ASP A 129 -7.58 -10.66 21.45
N PHE A 130 -7.70 -11.32 20.29
CA PHE A 130 -6.57 -12.06 19.71
C PHE A 130 -5.53 -11.10 19.11
N GLN A 131 -6.01 -10.06 18.40
CA GLN A 131 -5.24 -9.02 17.71
C GLN A 131 -4.23 -9.64 16.72
N PRO A 132 -4.71 -10.32 15.66
CA PRO A 132 -3.84 -10.92 14.64
C PRO A 132 -2.98 -9.86 13.96
N GLU A 133 -1.76 -10.23 13.56
CA GLU A 133 -0.86 -9.35 12.83
C GLU A 133 -1.48 -8.85 11.51
N ILE A 134 -1.43 -7.54 11.28
CA ILE A 134 -1.79 -6.94 10.00
C ILE A 134 -0.49 -6.55 9.30
N VAL A 135 -0.14 -7.33 8.28
CA VAL A 135 1.09 -7.17 7.50
C VAL A 135 0.81 -6.31 6.29
N ILE A 136 1.57 -5.23 6.17
CA ILE A 136 1.59 -4.32 5.04
C ILE A 136 2.87 -4.58 4.25
N GLN A 137 2.74 -4.74 2.94
CA GLN A 137 3.89 -4.73 2.04
C GLN A 137 3.58 -3.91 0.80
N ASP A 138 4.58 -3.24 0.27
CA ASP A 138 4.49 -2.54 -1.01
C ASP A 138 5.86 -2.46 -1.67
N TRP A 139 5.88 -2.27 -2.99
CA TRP A 139 7.11 -2.13 -3.76
C TRP A 139 7.01 -0.94 -4.71
N TYR A 140 8.00 -0.07 -4.65
CA TYR A 140 8.13 1.07 -5.57
C TYR A 140 9.44 0.99 -6.33
N GLU A 141 9.46 1.60 -7.50
CA GLU A 141 10.64 1.69 -8.35
C GLU A 141 11.60 2.77 -7.84
N GLU A 142 12.90 2.49 -7.81
CA GLU A 142 13.91 3.55 -7.75
C GLU A 142 14.00 4.28 -9.10
N SER A 143 13.34 5.44 -9.21
CA SER A 143 13.16 6.15 -10.48
C SER A 143 14.17 7.29 -10.74
N GLN A 144 15.04 7.62 -9.78
CA GLN A 144 15.93 8.80 -9.79
C GLN A 144 15.26 10.16 -9.99
N LEU A 145 13.94 10.25 -9.96
CA LEU A 145 13.26 11.52 -10.22
C LEU A 145 13.54 12.57 -9.15
N HIS A 146 13.76 12.14 -7.90
CA HIS A 146 13.99 13.01 -6.75
C HIS A 146 14.62 12.19 -5.61
N GLU A 147 15.21 12.85 -4.62
CA GLU A 147 15.62 12.19 -3.37
C GLU A 147 14.43 11.68 -2.53
N SER A 148 13.18 11.95 -2.91
CA SER A 148 11.98 11.58 -2.16
C SER A 148 10.88 11.34 -3.18
N ILE A 149 10.74 10.07 -3.55
CA ILE A 149 9.87 9.61 -4.64
C ILE A 149 8.69 8.78 -4.15
N TYR A 150 8.69 8.35 -2.89
CA TYR A 150 7.67 7.47 -2.34
C TYR A 150 7.27 7.90 -0.93
N GLN A 151 5.97 7.77 -0.62
CA GLN A 151 5.41 7.93 0.72
C GLN A 151 4.37 6.83 0.96
N LEU A 152 4.39 6.22 2.14
CA LEU A 152 3.36 5.29 2.60
C LEU A 152 2.77 5.80 3.90
N HIS A 153 1.44 5.79 3.98
CA HIS A 153 0.66 6.08 5.17
C HIS A 153 -0.39 4.99 5.34
N VAL A 154 -0.32 4.24 6.44
CA VAL A 154 -1.31 3.22 6.77
C VAL A 154 -1.89 3.50 8.13
N LYS A 155 -3.22 3.43 8.24
CA LYS A 155 -3.95 3.66 9.49
C LYS A 155 -4.87 2.49 9.79
N LEU A 156 -4.82 2.02 11.03
CA LEU A 156 -5.84 1.15 11.61
C LEU A 156 -6.93 2.04 12.21
N LEU A 157 -8.15 1.88 11.73
CA LEU A 157 -9.27 2.76 12.07
C LEU A 157 -10.36 2.01 12.85
N GLY A 158 -11.02 2.75 13.74
CA GLY A 158 -12.18 2.30 14.51
C GLY A 158 -13.45 2.14 13.67
N ALA A 159 -14.53 1.69 14.31
CA ALA A 159 -15.82 1.45 13.67
C ALA A 159 -16.44 2.66 12.95
N ASP A 160 -16.07 3.88 13.36
CA ASP A 160 -16.51 5.15 12.78
C ASP A 160 -15.79 5.52 11.47
N LYS A 161 -14.78 4.73 11.04
CA LYS A 161 -13.88 5.02 9.89
C LYS A 161 -13.05 6.29 10.04
N SER A 162 -12.94 6.86 11.24
CA SER A 162 -12.19 8.11 11.48
C SER A 162 -11.25 8.06 12.68
N THR A 163 -11.61 7.33 13.73
CA THR A 163 -10.77 7.18 14.92
C THR A 163 -9.54 6.37 14.56
N VAL A 164 -8.35 6.97 14.67
CA VAL A 164 -7.07 6.31 14.42
C VAL A 164 -6.64 5.55 15.68
N ILE A 165 -6.51 4.24 15.58
CA ILE A 165 -6.07 3.36 16.67
C ILE A 165 -4.56 3.16 16.62
N SER A 166 -4.03 2.97 15.42
CA SER A 166 -2.60 2.87 15.16
C SER A 166 -2.31 3.38 13.76
N GLU A 167 -1.13 3.93 13.54
CA GLU A 167 -0.70 4.37 12.23
C GLU A 167 0.79 4.13 12.00
N HIS A 168 1.13 4.00 10.73
CA HIS A 168 2.50 3.85 10.28
C HIS A 168 2.73 4.74 9.07
N THR A 169 3.87 5.42 9.06
CA THR A 169 4.29 6.31 7.97
C THR A 169 5.73 6.04 7.58
N VAL A 170 6.00 5.94 6.29
CA VAL A 170 7.33 5.77 5.71
C VAL A 170 7.52 6.77 4.59
N ASN A 171 8.64 7.51 4.64
CA ASN A 171 9.05 8.46 3.60
C ASN A 171 10.55 8.25 3.35
N PRO A 172 10.94 7.17 2.64
CA PRO A 172 12.34 6.90 2.36
C PRO A 172 12.96 8.01 1.51
N THR A 173 14.28 8.15 1.61
CA THR A 173 15.06 9.07 0.79
C THR A 173 16.08 8.33 -0.05
N GLU A 174 16.28 8.79 -1.27
CA GLU A 174 17.12 8.13 -2.27
C GLU A 174 18.50 8.74 -2.42
N GLU A 175 19.50 7.88 -2.64
CA GLU A 175 20.86 8.29 -2.98
C GLU A 175 20.99 8.45 -4.50
N LEU A 176 20.81 9.68 -4.99
CA LEU A 176 20.81 9.99 -6.43
C LEU A 176 22.13 9.66 -7.15
N SER A 177 23.25 9.54 -6.43
CA SER A 177 24.54 9.11 -6.99
C SER A 177 24.64 7.62 -7.31
N ALA A 178 23.75 6.79 -6.76
CA ALA A 178 23.81 5.34 -6.84
C ALA A 178 22.51 4.77 -7.46
N TYR A 179 22.39 4.86 -8.79
CA TYR A 179 21.24 4.31 -9.48
C TYR A 179 21.21 2.78 -9.42
N SER A 180 20.16 2.20 -8.86
CA SER A 180 19.96 0.74 -8.89
C SER A 180 18.98 0.26 -9.95
N HIS A 181 18.00 1.07 -10.34
CA HIS A 181 16.85 0.67 -11.18
C HIS A 181 16.20 -0.64 -10.70
N THR A 182 15.94 -0.73 -9.40
CA THR A 182 15.37 -1.92 -8.76
C THR A 182 14.07 -1.58 -8.04
N TRP A 183 13.26 -2.61 -7.79
CA TRP A 183 12.17 -2.52 -6.83
C TRP A 183 12.70 -2.36 -5.40
N LYS A 184 12.11 -1.45 -4.63
CA LYS A 184 12.38 -1.21 -3.21
C LYS A 184 11.18 -1.65 -2.39
N GLU A 185 11.42 -2.56 -1.44
CA GLU A 185 10.39 -3.05 -0.53
C GLU A 185 10.15 -2.06 0.61
N VAL A 186 8.87 -1.84 0.92
CA VAL A 186 8.42 -1.26 2.19
C VAL A 186 7.52 -2.27 2.87
N SER A 187 7.83 -2.59 4.13
CA SER A 187 7.09 -3.58 4.91
C SER A 187 6.86 -3.09 6.33
N HIS A 188 5.67 -3.36 6.84
CA HIS A 188 5.30 -3.04 8.22
C HIS A 188 4.35 -4.11 8.78
N VAL A 189 4.45 -4.36 10.08
CA VAL A 189 3.56 -5.30 10.78
C VAL A 189 2.96 -4.57 11.97
N PHE A 190 1.64 -4.43 11.95
CA PHE A 190 0.90 -4.01 13.14
C PHE A 190 0.66 -5.23 14.02
N SER A 191 1.14 -5.18 15.26
CA SER A 191 0.87 -6.16 16.31
C SER A 191 0.53 -5.44 17.61
N GLY A 192 -0.28 -6.07 18.47
CA GLY A 192 -0.64 -5.48 19.77
C GLY A 192 -1.30 -4.10 19.67
N TYR A 193 -2.06 -3.84 18.60
CA TYR A 193 -2.65 -2.53 18.28
C TYR A 193 -3.81 -2.13 19.21
N GLY A 194 -4.22 -3.00 20.13
CA GLY A 194 -5.35 -2.76 21.02
C GLY A 194 -6.72 -3.02 20.36
N PRO A 195 -7.80 -3.02 21.15
CA PRO A 195 -9.12 -3.32 20.63
C PRO A 195 -9.71 -2.18 19.79
N GLY A 196 -10.69 -2.52 18.96
CA GLY A 196 -11.55 -1.57 18.23
C GLY A 196 -11.24 -1.43 16.75
N VAL A 197 -10.20 -2.09 16.23
CA VAL A 197 -9.83 -2.00 14.80
C VAL A 197 -10.90 -2.64 13.94
N ARG A 198 -11.39 -1.91 12.94
CA ARG A 198 -12.42 -2.36 11.99
C ARG A 198 -12.04 -2.10 10.53
N TYR A 199 -11.18 -1.11 10.28
CA TYR A 199 -10.72 -0.80 8.93
C TYR A 199 -9.21 -0.61 8.86
N VAL A 200 -8.67 -0.84 7.67
CA VAL A 200 -7.30 -0.47 7.31
C VAL A 200 -7.39 0.55 6.18
N HIS A 201 -6.93 1.77 6.41
CA HIS A 201 -6.73 2.77 5.36
C HIS A 201 -5.29 2.64 4.88
N PHE A 202 -5.13 2.23 3.62
CA PHE A 202 -3.85 2.17 2.93
C PHE A 202 -3.79 3.34 1.96
N LEU A 203 -2.76 4.17 2.08
CA LEU A 203 -2.47 5.29 1.19
C LEU A 203 -0.99 5.29 0.86
N HIS A 204 -0.64 5.25 -0.42
CA HIS A 204 0.72 5.55 -0.86
C HIS A 204 0.73 6.67 -1.89
N ARG A 205 1.89 7.30 -2.04
CA ARG A 205 2.09 8.43 -2.93
C ARG A 205 3.41 8.25 -3.66
N LEU A 206 3.38 8.44 -4.97
CA LEU A 206 4.52 8.31 -5.85
C LEU A 206 4.78 9.65 -6.53
N LYS A 207 6.04 10.07 -6.54
CA LYS A 207 6.42 11.32 -7.19
C LYS A 207 6.62 11.07 -8.67
N ASN A 208 6.04 11.92 -9.49
CA ASN A 208 6.22 11.93 -10.93
C ASN A 208 6.83 13.25 -11.35
N SER A 209 7.43 13.28 -12.54
CA SER A 209 8.05 14.47 -13.12
C SER A 209 7.50 14.72 -14.52
N PHE A 210 7.22 15.98 -14.84
CA PHE A 210 6.91 16.42 -16.19
C PHE A 210 7.87 17.54 -16.59
N LEU A 211 8.51 17.40 -17.75
CA LEU A 211 9.25 18.50 -18.39
C LEU A 211 8.90 18.58 -19.87
N ASN A 212 9.48 17.68 -20.67
CA ASN A 212 9.15 17.47 -22.09
C ASN A 212 8.37 16.17 -22.29
N HIS A 213 8.49 15.26 -21.31
CA HIS A 213 7.80 13.99 -21.22
C HIS A 213 7.35 13.79 -19.78
N PHE A 214 6.40 12.88 -19.60
CA PHE A 214 5.93 12.46 -18.29
C PHE A 214 6.71 11.24 -17.84
N TYR A 215 7.35 11.34 -16.68
CA TYR A 215 8.11 10.26 -16.05
C TYR A 215 7.42 9.87 -14.75
N PRO A 216 6.71 8.74 -14.72
CA PRO A 216 6.13 8.23 -13.48
C PRO A 216 7.15 7.46 -12.65
N THR A 217 6.96 7.44 -11.34
CA THR A 217 7.53 6.38 -10.49
C THR A 217 6.53 5.23 -10.43
N MET A 218 6.99 4.02 -10.77
CA MET A 218 6.12 2.84 -10.81
C MET A 218 6.06 2.13 -9.44
N PHE A 219 5.04 1.31 -9.26
CA PHE A 219 4.85 0.48 -8.07
C PHE A 219 4.17 -0.84 -8.42
N THR A 220 4.25 -1.80 -7.51
CA THR A 220 3.57 -3.09 -7.63
C THR A 220 3.51 -3.84 -6.30
N GLY A 221 2.66 -4.86 -6.22
CA GLY A 221 2.70 -5.82 -5.13
C GLY A 221 2.20 -5.26 -3.81
N SER A 222 1.40 -4.20 -3.85
CA SER A 222 0.77 -3.62 -2.66
C SER A 222 -0.10 -4.67 -1.97
N SER A 223 0.06 -4.85 -0.67
CA SER A 223 -0.72 -5.84 0.06
C SER A 223 -1.02 -5.45 1.50
N VAL A 224 -2.22 -5.86 1.92
CA VAL A 224 -2.67 -5.88 3.31
C VAL A 224 -3.09 -7.31 3.61
N ILE A 225 -2.36 -8.01 4.47
CA ILE A 225 -2.60 -9.42 4.79
C ILE A 225 -2.74 -9.56 6.29
N VAL A 226 -3.87 -10.11 6.73
CA VAL A 226 -4.06 -10.47 8.14
C VAL A 226 -3.52 -11.88 8.36
N LYS A 227 -2.52 -12.00 9.22
CA LYS A 227 -1.92 -13.27 9.60
C LYS A 227 -2.36 -13.63 11.02
N PRO A 228 -2.70 -14.90 11.28
CA PRO A 228 -3.13 -15.34 12.60
C PRO A 228 -1.97 -15.50 13.60
N THR A 229 -0.80 -14.96 13.27
CA THR A 229 0.37 -14.94 14.14
C THR A 229 0.29 -13.79 15.13
N LYS A 230 0.88 -14.01 16.30
CA LYS A 230 1.15 -12.99 17.30
C LYS A 230 2.62 -13.14 17.69
N THR A 231 3.48 -12.22 17.24
CA THR A 231 4.80 -12.11 17.85
C THR A 231 4.63 -11.60 19.28
N SER A 232 4.99 -12.44 20.24
CA SER A 232 5.13 -12.03 21.63
C SER A 232 6.37 -11.15 21.74
N SER A 233 6.17 -9.85 21.98
CA SER A 233 7.21 -8.92 22.41
C SER A 233 7.77 -9.29 23.78
#